data_AF-A0A2V8Q3L3-F1
#
_entry.id   AF-A0A2V8Q3L3-F1
#
_cell.length_a   1.000
_cell.length_b   1.000
_cell.length_c   1.000
_cell.angle_alpha   90.00
_cell.angle_beta   90.00
_cell.angle_gamma   90.00
#
_symmetry.space_group_name_H-M   'P 1'
#
loop_
_entity.id
_entity.type
_entity.pdbx_description
1 polymer ?
#
loop_
_entity_poly.entity_id
_entity_poly.type
_entity_poly.pdbx_seq_one_letter_code
_entity_poly.pdbx_strand_id
1 'polypeptide(L)' 'MSPMSEERRPTIGEEIANSLSHGAGLAFAIVGTPFLIVAAMRYGSAWNTIGVSVFAASMI' A
#
# COMPACT_ATOMS: atom_id res chain seq x y z
N MET A 1 19.30 -23.28 20.58
CA MET A 1 19.37 -21.81 20.56
C MET A 1 19.95 -21.43 19.20
N SER A 2 19.11 -21.23 18.18
CA SER A 2 19.58 -20.77 16.87
C SER A 2 20.10 -19.33 17.01
N PRO A 3 21.16 -18.94 16.30
CA PRO A 3 21.60 -17.54 16.33
C PRO A 3 20.43 -16.66 15.90
N MET A 4 20.07 -15.71 16.75
CA MET A 4 19.23 -14.58 16.33
C MET A 4 20.00 -13.93 15.18
N SER A 5 19.44 -13.99 13.97
CA SER A 5 20.01 -13.35 12.79
C SER A 5 20.40 -11.92 13.16
N GLU A 6 21.69 -11.59 13.08
CA GLU A 6 22.15 -10.21 13.18
C GLU A 6 21.39 -9.40 12.14
N GLU A 7 20.53 -8.49 12.60
CA GLU A 7 19.76 -7.63 11.73
C GLU A 7 20.71 -6.64 11.07
N ARG A 8 21.01 -6.87 9.79
CA ARG A 8 21.90 -6.02 9.00
C ARG A 8 21.31 -4.61 8.95
N ARG A 9 22.10 -3.62 9.36
CA ARG A 9 21.74 -2.20 9.21
C ARG A 9 21.58 -1.84 7.72
N PRO A 10 20.45 -1.24 7.30
CA PRO A 10 20.29 -0.72 5.96
C PRO A 10 21.34 0.34 5.64
N THR A 11 21.77 0.37 4.38
CA THR A 11 22.58 1.45 3.84
C THR A 11 21.69 2.67 3.52
N ILE A 12 22.29 3.85 3.46
CA ILE A 12 21.58 5.09 3.08
C ILE A 12 20.91 4.95 1.70
N GLY A 13 21.54 4.23 0.76
CA GLY A 13 20.93 3.94 -0.54
C GLY A 13 19.68 3.07 -0.44
N GLU A 14 19.70 2.04 0.42
CA GLU A 14 18.54 1.18 0.68
C GLU A 14 17.41 1.96 1.37
N GLU A 15 17.73 2.88 2.28
CA GLU A 15 16.73 3.77 2.91
C GLU A 15 16.08 4.71 1.90
N ILE A 16 16.87 5.36 1.03
CA ILE A 16 16.36 6.23 -0.04
C ILE A 16 15.46 5.44 -0.99
N ALA A 17 15.91 4.26 -1.44
CA ALA A 17 15.13 3.40 -2.32
C ALA A 17 13.83 2.94 -1.66
N ASN A 18 13.87 2.60 -0.37
CA ASN A 18 12.71 2.22 0.41
C ASN A 18 11.70 3.36 0.52
N SER A 19 12.15 4.58 0.88
CA SER A 19 11.29 5.75 0.99
C SER A 19 10.70 6.17 -0.37
N LEU A 20 11.48 6.10 -1.45
CA LEU A 20 10.99 6.45 -2.78
C LEU A 20 9.95 5.45 -3.28
N SER A 21 10.17 4.16 -3.07
CA SER A 21 9.23 3.10 -3.46
C SER A 21 7.92 3.21 -2.69
N HIS A 22 8.01 3.45 -1.38
CA HIS A 22 6.82 3.67 -0.53
C HIS A 22 6.09 4.96 -0.91
N GLY A 23 6.82 6.06 -1.11
CA GLY A 23 6.22 7.34 -1.51
C GLY A 23 5.51 7.26 -2.86
N ALA A 24 6.11 6.59 -3.85
CA ALA A 24 5.48 6.32 -5.13
C ALA A 24 4.23 5.43 -4.97
N GLY A 25 4.32 4.38 -4.16
CA GLY A 25 3.19 3.51 -3.82
C GLY A 25 2.02 4.28 -3.21
N LEU A 26 2.30 5.14 -2.24
CA LEU A 26 1.31 6.03 -1.61
C LEU A 26 0.67 6.98 -2.62
N ALA A 27 1.47 7.61 -3.48
CA ALA A 27 0.96 8.51 -4.52
C ALA A 27 0.02 7.78 -5.50
N PHE A 28 0.40 6.58 -5.95
CA PHE A 28 -0.46 5.75 -6.78
C PHE A 28 -1.71 5.28 -6.04
N ALA A 29 -1.62 4.95 -4.76
CA ALA A 29 -2.77 4.56 -3.95
C ALA A 29 -3.79 5.71 -3.82
N ILE A 30 -3.32 6.93 -3.53
CA ILE A 30 -4.17 8.12 -3.46
C ILE A 30 -4.87 8.39 -4.80
N VAL A 31 -4.12 8.32 -5.91
CA VAL A 31 -4.68 8.57 -7.25
C VAL A 31 -5.63 7.46 -7.67
N GLY A 32 -5.30 6.20 -7.41
CA GLY A 32 -6.07 5.03 -7.84
C GLY A 32 -7.35 4.79 -7.04
N THR A 33 -7.35 5.12 -5.74
CA THR A 33 -8.47 4.86 -4.82
C THR A 33 -9.82 5.40 -5.32
N PRO A 34 -9.96 6.66 -5.76
CA PRO A 34 -11.22 7.17 -6.30
C PRO A 34 -11.76 6.34 -7.47
N PHE A 35 -10.89 5.88 -8.38
CA PHE A 35 -11.30 5.06 -9.52
C PHE A 35 -11.82 3.70 -9.07
N LEU A 36 -11.14 3.06 -8.11
CA LEU A 36 -11.58 1.76 -7.57
C LEU A 36 -12.92 1.88 -6.84
N ILE A 37 -13.11 2.91 -6.02
CA ILE A 37 -14.37 3.15 -5.31
C ILE A 37 -15.50 3.39 -6.32
N VAL A 38 -15.30 4.27 -7.30
CA VAL A 38 -16.31 4.54 -8.34
C VAL A 38 -16.64 3.29 -9.14
N ALA A 39 -15.65 2.48 -9.51
CA ALA A 39 -15.87 1.21 -10.21
C ALA A 39 -16.66 0.21 -9.34
N ALA A 40 -16.33 0.08 -8.06
CA ALA A 40 -17.04 -0.79 -7.13
C ALA A 40 -18.50 -0.37 -6.94
N MET A 41 -18.76 0.95 -6.87
CA MET A 41 -20.12 1.49 -6.78
C MET A 41 -20.93 1.27 -8.06
N ARG A 42 -20.30 1.34 -9.24
CA ARG A 42 -20.99 1.23 -10.54
C ARG A 42 -21.27 -0.20 -10.96
N TYR A 43 -20.35 -1.12 -10.68
CA TYR A 43 -20.37 -2.46 -11.25
C TYR A 43 -20.41 -3.57 -10.21
N GLY A 44 -20.29 -3.24 -8.91
CA GLY A 44 -20.22 -4.20 -7.82
C GLY A 44 -21.41 -4.17 -6.87
N SER A 45 -21.31 -4.96 -5.81
CA SER A 45 -22.24 -4.97 -4.69
C SER A 45 -21.81 -4.03 -3.57
N ALA A 46 -22.66 -3.86 -2.56
CA ALA A 46 -22.30 -3.15 -1.32
C ALA A 46 -21.03 -3.73 -0.66
N TRP A 47 -20.85 -5.06 -0.70
CA TRP A 47 -19.63 -5.68 -0.16
C TRP A 47 -18.37 -5.33 -0.95
N ASN A 48 -18.46 -5.16 -2.26
CA ASN A 48 -17.32 -4.72 -3.07
C ASN A 48 -16.88 -3.30 -2.66
N THR A 49 -17.85 -2.40 -2.45
CA THR A 49 -17.55 -1.02 -2.06
C THR A 49 -16.89 -0.96 -0.68
N ILE A 50 -17.39 -1.75 0.29
CA ILE A 50 -16.81 -1.84 1.63
C ILE A 50 -15.41 -2.43 1.57
N GLY A 51 -15.22 -3.55 0.85
CA GLY A 51 -13.93 -4.20 0.71
C GLY A 51 -12.89 -3.30 0.06
N VAL A 52 -13.25 -2.62 -1.04
CA VAL A 52 -12.36 -1.64 -1.71
C VAL A 52 -12.03 -0.47 -0.80
N SER A 53 -12.98 0.03 -0.02
CA SER A 53 -12.74 1.13 0.92
C SER A 53 -11.76 0.73 2.03
N VAL A 54 -11.90 -0.47 2.61
CA VAL A 54 -10.98 -0.98 3.63
C VAL A 54 -9.60 -1.22 3.04
N PHE A 55 -9.53 -1.83 1.85
CA PHE A 55 -8.26 -2.04 1.14
C PHE A 55 -7.54 -0.72 0.88
N ALA A 56 -8.22 0.27 0.30
CA ALA A 56 -7.66 1.59 0.03
C ALA A 56 -7.19 2.29 1.30
N ALA A 57 -7.98 2.24 2.39
CA ALA A 57 -7.59 2.81 3.67
C ALA A 57 -6.37 2.14 4.31
N SER A 58 -6.10 0.86 4.01
CA SER A 58 -4.89 0.17 4.50
C SER A 58 -3.62 0.48 3.68
N MET A 59 -3.79 0.95 2.45
CA MET A 59 -2.68 1.29 1.56
C MET A 59 -2.15 2.73 1.74
N ILE A 60 -2.97 3.61 2.30
CA ILE A 60 -2.71 5.04 2.49
C ILE A 60 -2.36 5.30 3.95
#